data_AF-A0A7X9ZUR3-F1
#
_entry.id   AF-A0A7X9ZUR3-F1
#
_cell.length_a   1.000
_cell.length_b   1.000
_cell.length_c   1.000
_cell.angle_alpha   90.00
_cell.angle_beta   90.00
_cell.angle_gamma   90.00
#
_symmetry.space_group_name_H-M   'P 1'
#
loop_
_entity.id
_entity.type
_entity.pdbx_description
1 polymer ?
#
loop_
_entity_poly.entity_id
_entity_poly.type
_entity_poly.pdbx_seq_one_letter_code
_entity_poly.pdbx_strand_id
1 'polypeptide(L)'
;MKQISFLGDSLARLRDFPDDARSEAGHQLNEVQIGNDPDDWKPMKTIGPGVREIRIREQSGAFRVIYLATLPEAVLVLHAFQKKTQATPQKDIELAANRLRAWKKE
;
A
#
# COMPACT_ATOMS: atom_id res chain seq x y z
N MET A 1 -8.44 12.33 -11.49
CA MET A 1 -8.03 11.60 -10.27
C MET A 1 -8.31 10.12 -10.54
N LYS A 2 -7.31 9.25 -10.36
CA LYS A 2 -7.44 7.81 -10.49
C LYS A 2 -8.40 7.26 -9.43
N GLN A 3 -9.17 6.25 -9.79
CA GLN A 3 -9.99 5.51 -8.84
C GLN A 3 -9.09 4.73 -7.87
N ILE A 4 -9.51 4.56 -6.62
CA ILE A 4 -8.78 3.71 -5.67
C ILE A 4 -9.59 2.44 -5.40
N SER A 5 -8.93 1.30 -5.46
CA SER A 5 -9.53 0.00 -5.19
C SER A 5 -8.70 -0.76 -4.17
N PHE A 6 -9.37 -1.40 -3.22
CA PHE A 6 -8.75 -2.12 -2.12
C PHE A 6 -9.01 -3.62 -2.28
N LEU A 7 -7.95 -4.42 -2.29
CA LEU A 7 -8.05 -5.87 -2.36
C LEU A 7 -8.12 -6.53 -0.97
N GLY A 8 -9.02 -7.51 -0.84
CA GLY A 8 -9.17 -8.28 0.39
C GLY A 8 -9.51 -7.40 1.59
N ASP A 9 -8.77 -7.56 2.70
CA ASP A 9 -8.97 -6.78 3.93
C ASP A 9 -8.15 -5.48 3.97
N SER A 10 -7.50 -5.07 2.87
CA SER A 10 -6.53 -3.96 2.90
C SER A 10 -7.13 -2.63 3.37
N LEU A 11 -8.40 -2.36 3.03
CA LEU A 11 -9.11 -1.18 3.54
C LEU A 11 -9.39 -1.27 5.05
N ALA A 12 -9.80 -2.44 5.54
CA ALA A 12 -10.04 -2.64 6.97
C ALA A 12 -8.74 -2.47 7.76
N ARG A 13 -7.63 -3.05 7.30
CA ARG A 13 -6.30 -2.91 7.90
C ARG A 13 -5.83 -1.46 7.95
N LEU A 14 -6.05 -0.69 6.89
CA LEU A 14 -5.73 0.74 6.85
C LEU A 14 -6.58 1.53 7.83
N ARG A 15 -7.87 1.18 7.97
CA ARG A 15 -8.78 1.82 8.93
C ARG A 15 -8.40 1.52 10.39
N ASP A 16 -7.82 0.35 10.65
CA ASP A 16 -7.31 -0.05 11.97
C ASP A 16 -6.00 0.66 12.36
N PHE A 17 -5.40 1.45 11.46
CA PHE A 17 -4.27 2.28 11.85
C PHE A 17 -4.67 3.34 12.88
N PRO A 18 -3.77 3.72 13.79
CA PRO A 18 -3.94 4.92 14.63
C PRO A 18 -4.17 6.16 13.77
N ASP A 19 -4.83 7.17 14.35
CA ASP A 19 -5.36 8.32 13.60
C ASP A 19 -4.30 9.11 12.84
N ASP A 20 -3.10 9.27 13.39
CA ASP A 20 -1.96 9.92 12.75
C ASP A 20 -1.55 9.18 11.47
N ALA A 21 -1.30 7.87 11.59
CA ALA A 21 -0.88 7.02 10.49
C ALA A 21 -1.98 6.80 9.45
N ARG A 22 -3.25 6.75 9.87
CA ARG A 22 -4.40 6.62 8.96
C ARG A 22 -4.59 7.88 8.12
N SER A 23 -4.46 9.06 8.74
CA SER A 23 -4.56 10.34 8.06
C SER A 23 -3.43 10.50 7.04
N GLU A 24 -2.20 10.19 7.45
CA GLU A 24 -1.03 10.22 6.57
C GLU A 24 -1.16 9.21 5.41
N ALA A 25 -1.62 7.99 5.69
CA ALA A 25 -1.88 7.00 4.63
C ALA A 25 -2.91 7.50 3.60
N GLY A 26 -3.96 8.17 4.07
CA GLY A 26 -4.98 8.78 3.21
C GLY A 26 -4.40 9.89 2.33
N HIS A 27 -3.61 10.78 2.92
CA HIS A 27 -2.92 11.86 2.20
C HIS A 27 -2.00 11.32 1.10
N GLN A 28 -1.12 10.38 1.45
CA GLN A 28 -0.17 9.81 0.50
C GLN A 28 -0.87 8.99 -0.61
N LEU A 29 -1.98 8.31 -0.32
CA LEU A 29 -2.78 7.66 -1.35
C LEU A 29 -3.47 8.67 -2.28
N ASN A 30 -3.94 9.81 -1.75
CA ASN A 30 -4.50 10.88 -2.56
C ASN A 30 -3.47 11.45 -3.55
N GLU A 31 -2.22 11.66 -3.12
CA GLU A 31 -1.13 12.09 -4.00
C GLU A 31 -0.96 11.13 -5.19
N VAL A 32 -0.96 9.82 -4.92
CA VAL A 32 -0.91 8.80 -5.99
C VAL A 32 -2.13 8.88 -6.91
N GLN A 33 -3.32 9.13 -6.37
CA GLN A 33 -4.54 9.25 -7.17
C GLN A 33 -4.51 10.47 -8.11
N ILE A 34 -3.83 11.56 -7.74
CA ILE A 34 -3.69 12.74 -8.61
C ILE A 34 -2.46 12.69 -9.52
N GLY A 35 -1.64 11.64 -9.41
CA GLY A 35 -0.49 11.38 -10.28
C GLY A 35 0.86 11.79 -9.71
N ASN A 36 0.90 12.19 -8.44
CA ASN A 36 2.12 12.50 -7.72
C ASN A 36 2.71 11.23 -7.07
N ASP A 37 3.99 11.30 -6.73
CA ASP A 37 4.64 10.28 -5.92
C ASP A 37 4.41 10.57 -4.43
N PRO A 38 4.28 9.55 -3.56
CA PRO A 38 4.30 9.74 -2.12
C PRO A 38 5.62 10.38 -1.66
N ASP A 39 5.63 10.95 -0.47
CA ASP A 39 6.83 11.57 0.11
C ASP A 39 7.94 10.54 0.42
N ASP A 40 7.54 9.37 0.95
CA ASP A 40 8.46 8.26 1.22
C ASP A 40 7.89 6.95 0.64
N TRP A 41 8.52 6.45 -0.43
CA TRP A 41 8.18 5.17 -1.04
C TRP A 41 9.39 4.43 -1.61
N LYS A 42 9.18 3.15 -1.94
CA LYS A 42 10.14 2.37 -2.73
C LYS A 42 9.46 1.35 -3.65
N PRO A 43 10.11 0.92 -4.75
CA PRO A 43 9.61 -0.17 -5.57
C PRO A 43 9.68 -1.53 -4.83
N MET A 44 8.68 -2.37 -5.03
CA MET A 44 8.55 -3.73 -4.46
C MET A 44 8.62 -4.80 -5.56
N LYS A 45 9.78 -4.90 -6.22
CA LYS A 45 10.00 -5.81 -7.35
C LYS A 45 9.77 -7.30 -7.01
N THR A 46 9.92 -7.67 -5.74
CA THR A 46 9.66 -9.02 -5.24
C THR A 46 8.17 -9.40 -5.26
N ILE A 47 7.27 -8.41 -5.23
CA ILE A 47 5.81 -8.63 -5.30
C ILE A 47 5.36 -8.63 -6.76
N GLY A 48 5.86 -7.68 -7.55
CA GLY A 48 5.64 -7.64 -8.98
C GLY A 48 6.08 -6.33 -9.63
N PRO A 49 6.18 -6.30 -10.97
CA PRO A 49 6.46 -5.07 -11.71
C PRO A 49 5.39 -4.00 -11.42
N GLY A 50 5.82 -2.77 -11.20
CA GLY A 50 4.92 -1.64 -10.94
C GLY A 50 4.37 -1.55 -9.51
N VAL A 51 4.69 -2.51 -8.63
CA VAL A 51 4.28 -2.47 -7.23
C VAL A 51 5.22 -1.56 -6.45
N ARG A 52 4.64 -0.72 -5.59
CA ARG A 52 5.34 0.23 -4.71
C ARG A 52 4.86 0.07 -3.27
N GLU A 53 5.69 0.48 -2.33
CA GLU A 53 5.40 0.54 -0.90
C GLU A 53 5.52 1.99 -0.43
N ILE A 54 4.45 2.55 0.13
CA ILE A 54 4.47 3.81 0.89
C ILE A 54 4.99 3.50 2.30
N ARG A 55 5.92 4.32 2.80
CA ARG A 55 6.58 4.16 4.09
C ARG A 55 6.19 5.30 5.03
N ILE A 56 5.24 5.01 5.91
CA ILE A 56 4.74 5.98 6.90
C ILE A 56 5.49 5.77 8.22
N ARG A 57 5.85 6.87 8.89
CA ARG A 57 6.52 6.88 10.19
C ARG A 57 5.93 7.99 11.04
N GLU A 58 5.09 7.59 11.97
CA GLU A 58 4.44 8.48 12.92
C GLU A 58 4.88 8.16 14.35
N GLN A 59 4.41 8.96 15.30
CA GLN A 59 4.61 8.71 16.73
C GLN A 59 4.03 7.35 17.13
N SER A 60 2.91 6.94 16.51
CA SER A 60 2.29 5.63 16.73
C SER A 60 3.03 4.43 16.11
N GLY A 61 4.09 4.68 15.33
CA GLY A 61 4.99 3.66 14.80
C GLY A 61 5.21 3.74 13.30
N ALA A 62 5.63 2.61 12.71
CA ALA A 62 5.91 2.51 11.28
C ALA A 62 4.82 1.70 10.57
N PHE A 63 4.29 2.24 9.47
CA PHE A 63 3.19 1.64 8.72
C PHE A 63 3.51 1.59 7.24
N ARG A 64 3.00 0.58 6.54
CA ARG A 64 3.27 0.36 5.12
C ARG A 64 1.98 0.14 4.37
N VAL A 65 1.89 0.75 3.19
CA VAL A 65 0.80 0.53 2.24
C VAL A 65 1.43 0.06 0.93
N ILE A 66 1.08 -1.15 0.50
CA ILE A 66 1.57 -1.76 -0.73
C ILE A 66 0.51 -1.61 -1.81
N TYR A 67 0.88 -1.06 -2.96
CA TYR A 67 -0.05 -0.76 -4.05
C TYR A 67 0.57 -0.95 -5.44
N LEU A 68 -0.27 -1.16 -6.44
CA LEU A 68 0.12 -1.15 -7.86
C LEU A 68 -0.08 0.25 -8.46
N ALA A 69 0.99 0.84 -8.97
CA ALA A 69 1.00 2.23 -9.47
C ALA A 69 0.84 2.35 -11.00
N THR A 70 0.96 1.23 -11.72
CA THR A 70 1.04 1.22 -13.20
C THR A 70 -0.30 1.23 -13.91
N LEU A 71 -1.41 1.19 -13.18
CA LEU A 71 -2.72 1.28 -13.82
C LEU A 71 -2.99 2.74 -14.21
N PRO A 72 -3.41 3.00 -15.47
CA PRO A 72 -3.67 4.37 -15.92
C PRO A 72 -4.83 5.00 -15.15
N GLU A 73 -5.90 4.24 -14.92
CA GLU A 73 -7.15 4.75 -14.34
C GLU A 73 -7.32 4.47 -12.84
N ALA A 74 -6.42 3.69 -12.23
CA ALA A 74 -6.61 3.20 -10.87
C ALA A 74 -5.34 3.13 -10.02
N VAL A 75 -5.54 3.15 -8.70
CA VAL A 75 -4.56 2.77 -7.68
C VAL A 75 -5.10 1.54 -6.98
N LEU A 76 -4.38 0.43 -7.08
CA LEU A 76 -4.83 -0.84 -6.50
C LEU A 76 -4.05 -1.14 -5.22
N VAL A 77 -4.68 -0.96 -4.08
CA VAL A 77 -4.10 -1.22 -2.75
C VAL A 77 -4.15 -2.71 -2.45
N LEU A 78 -2.98 -3.33 -2.41
CA LEU A 78 -2.81 -4.77 -2.21
C LEU A 78 -2.84 -5.14 -0.73
N HIS A 79 -2.18 -4.34 0.12
CA HIS A 79 -2.04 -4.65 1.54
C HIS A 79 -1.67 -3.40 2.36
N ALA A 80 -2.06 -3.38 3.64
CA ALA A 80 -1.69 -2.37 4.61
C ALA A 80 -1.36 -3.03 5.95
N PHE A 81 -0.28 -2.63 6.61
CA PHE A 81 0.13 -3.23 7.88
C PHE A 81 1.03 -2.30 8.72
N GLN A 82 1.01 -2.50 10.04
CA GLN A 82 1.99 -1.92 10.95
C GLN A 82 3.26 -2.79 10.95
N LYS A 83 4.41 -2.17 10.68
CA LYS A 83 5.71 -2.81 10.66
C LYS A 83 6.33 -2.82 12.05
N LYS A 84 6.39 -4.01 12.67
CA LYS A 84 6.97 -4.23 14.02
C LYS A 84 8.45 -4.64 14.00
N THR A 85 9.00 -4.93 12.81
CA THR A 85 10.37 -5.45 12.61
C THR A 85 11.16 -4.56 11.65
N GLN A 86 12.49 -4.74 11.56
CA GLN A 86 13.33 -3.95 10.64
C GLN A 86 13.10 -4.28 9.16
N ALA A 87 12.87 -5.55 8.83
CA ALA A 87 12.44 -5.96 7.49
C ALA A 87 10.91 -6.01 7.38
N THR A 88 10.37 -5.84 6.17
CA THR A 88 8.97 -6.17 5.87
C THR A 88 8.80 -7.68 6.03
N PRO A 89 7.85 -8.16 6.86
CA PRO A 89 7.72 -9.60 7.09
C PRO A 89 7.38 -10.35 5.79
N GLN A 90 7.98 -11.53 5.61
CA GLN A 90 7.79 -12.35 4.41
C GLN A 90 6.30 -12.66 4.15
N LYS A 91 5.52 -12.89 5.21
CA LYS A 91 4.07 -13.10 5.14
C LYS A 91 3.31 -11.93 4.47
N ASP A 92 3.74 -10.70 4.69
CA ASP A 92 3.08 -9.50 4.16
C ASP A 92 3.42 -9.32 2.67
N ILE A 93 4.66 -9.66 2.29
CA ILE A 93 5.10 -9.73 0.89
C ILE A 93 4.30 -10.79 0.14
N GLU A 94 4.19 -12.00 0.70
CA GLU A 94 3.47 -13.13 0.10
C GLU A 94 1.98 -12.83 -0.05
N LEU A 95 1.34 -12.26 0.98
CA LEU A 95 -0.06 -11.88 0.92
C LEU A 95 -0.33 -10.87 -0.20
N ALA A 96 0.47 -9.80 -0.29
CA ALA A 96 0.34 -8.82 -1.36
C ALA A 96 0.59 -9.42 -2.75
N ALA A 97 1.58 -10.32 -2.88
CA ALA A 97 1.86 -11.02 -4.14
C ALA A 97 0.71 -11.95 -4.55
N ASN A 98 0.13 -12.67 -3.59
CA ASN A 98 -1.02 -13.55 -3.83
C ASN A 98 -2.24 -12.74 -4.30
N ARG A 99 -2.53 -11.61 -3.66
CA ARG A 99 -3.63 -10.70 -4.05
C ARG A 99 -3.44 -10.15 -5.46
N LEU A 100 -2.23 -9.71 -5.78
CA LEU A 100 -1.92 -9.24 -7.14
C LEU A 100 -2.10 -10.35 -8.18
N ARG A 101 -1.66 -11.58 -7.88
CA ARG A 101 -1.84 -12.72 -8.80
C ARG A 101 -3.30 -13.13 -8.96
N ALA A 102 -4.10 -13.04 -7.90
CA ALA A 102 -5.54 -13.31 -7.96
C ALA A 102 -6.25 -12.26 -8.83
N TRP A 103 -6.02 -10.97 -8.56
CA TRP A 103 -6.61 -9.87 -9.34
C TRP A 103 -6.28 -9.93 -10.84
N LYS A 104 -5.06 -10.36 -11.22
CA LYS A 104 -4.69 -10.52 -12.63
C LYS A 104 -5.38 -11.67 -13.37
N LYS A 105 -6.02 -12.60 -12.65
CA LYS A 105 -6.73 -13.75 -13.22
C LYS A 105 -8.23 -13.50 -13.40
N GLU A 106 -8.73 -12.40 -12.84
CA GLU A 106 -10.09 -11.89 -13.05
C GLU A 106 -10.17 -11.12 -14.37
#